data_AF-A0A381UBT5-F1
#
_entry.id   AF-A0A381UBT5-F1
#
_cell.length_a   1.000
_cell.length_b   1.000
_cell.length_c   1.000
_cell.angle_alpha   90.00
_cell.angle_beta   90.00
_cell.angle_gamma   90.00
#
_symmetry.space_group_name_H-M   'P 1'
#
loop_
_entity.id
_entity.type
_entity.pdbx_description
1 polymer ?
#
loop_
_entity_poly.entity_id
_entity_poly.type
_entity_poly.pdbx_seq_one_letter_code
_entity_poly.pdbx_strand_id
1 'polypeptide(L)'
;MNYKSVFRFLIIVPILLIFVAVGLDFAYPFPESVSSYYGNLAAFGFSWKYNAMLFCTLAAFAADLCLCFFVKNSREIWLILMAIFFIFSASMPELTIMSPLSIVLIQVAWLMAGIKISMAYLSPPIRDLF
;
A
#
# COMPACT_ATOMS: atom_id res chain seq x y z
N MET A 1 -2.97 3.30 -27.43
CA MET A 1 -3.35 3.33 -26.00
C MET A 1 -2.52 4.42 -25.31
N ASN A 2 -3.12 5.29 -24.49
CA ASN A 2 -2.35 6.32 -23.78
C ASN A 2 -1.62 5.70 -22.58
N TYR A 3 -0.38 5.25 -22.79
CA TYR A 3 0.43 4.59 -21.76
C TYR A 3 0.57 5.41 -20.48
N LYS A 4 0.70 6.74 -20.59
CA LYS A 4 0.80 7.63 -19.41
C LYS A 4 -0.48 7.62 -18.58
N SER A 5 -1.63 7.66 -19.25
CA SER A 5 -2.93 7.59 -18.57
C SER A 5 -3.13 6.23 -17.88
N VAL A 6 -2.76 5.13 -18.53
CA VAL A 6 -2.83 3.78 -17.96
C VAL A 6 -1.88 3.67 -16.75
N PHE A 7 -0.67 4.21 -16.86
CA PHE A 7 0.28 4.21 -15.76
C PHE A 7 -0.25 4.99 -14.54
N ARG A 8 -0.82 6.18 -14.74
CA ARG A 8 -1.46 6.96 -13.67
C ARG A 8 -2.67 6.25 -13.06
N PHE A 9 -3.45 5.56 -13.88
CA PHE A 9 -4.56 4.73 -13.39
C PHE A 9 -4.06 3.62 -12.44
N LEU A 10 -2.96 2.96 -12.79
CA LEU A 10 -2.32 1.94 -11.96
C LEU A 10 -1.65 2.49 -10.68
N ILE A 11 -1.62 3.81 -10.50
CA ILE A 11 -1.19 4.46 -9.26
C ILE A 11 -2.42 4.86 -8.43
N ILE A 12 -3.36 5.59 -9.04
CA ILE A 12 -4.49 6.19 -8.32
C ILE A 12 -5.45 5.13 -7.81
N VAL A 13 -5.79 4.12 -8.64
CA VAL A 13 -6.79 3.12 -8.26
C VAL A 13 -6.35 2.26 -7.08
N PRO A 14 -5.11 1.73 -7.03
CA PRO A 14 -4.63 1.00 -5.85
C PRO A 14 -4.69 1.82 -4.56
N ILE A 15 -4.35 3.10 -4.62
CA ILE A 15 -4.44 4.00 -3.46
C ILE A 15 -5.89 4.09 -2.98
N LEU A 16 -6.84 4.34 -3.89
CA LEU A 16 -8.26 4.41 -3.56
C LEU A 16 -8.77 3.08 -2.98
N LEU A 17 -8.38 1.94 -3.56
CA LEU A 17 -8.76 0.62 -3.05
C LEU A 17 -8.28 0.39 -1.61
N ILE A 18 -7.06 0.83 -1.28
CA ILE A 18 -6.54 0.71 0.10
C ILE A 18 -7.36 1.59 1.05
N PHE A 19 -7.66 2.84 0.70
CA PHE A 19 -8.50 3.71 1.54
C PHE A 19 -9.92 3.16 1.74
N VAL A 20 -10.52 2.61 0.69
CA VAL A 20 -11.84 1.98 0.77
C VAL A 20 -11.79 0.74 1.66
N ALA A 21 -10.77 -0.11 1.53
CA ALA A 21 -10.59 -1.28 2.39
C ALA A 21 -10.48 -0.89 3.88
N VAL A 22 -9.63 0.09 4.18
CA VAL A 22 -9.49 0.60 5.56
C VAL A 22 -10.81 1.20 6.07
N GLY A 23 -11.52 1.95 5.23
CA GLY A 23 -12.83 2.51 5.56
C GLY A 23 -13.89 1.44 5.86
N LEU A 24 -13.89 0.34 5.09
CA LEU A 24 -14.80 -0.79 5.29
C LEU A 24 -14.51 -1.54 6.59
N ASP A 25 -13.23 -1.66 6.96
CA ASP A 25 -12.85 -2.31 8.22
C ASP A 25 -13.36 -1.53 9.45
N PHE A 26 -13.45 -0.20 9.39
CA PHE A 26 -14.07 0.58 10.47
C PHE A 26 -15.56 0.30 10.67
N ALA A 27 -16.26 -0.11 9.61
CA ALA A 27 -17.69 -0.45 9.66
C ALA A 27 -17.93 -1.96 9.87
N TYR A 28 -16.87 -2.78 9.85
CA TYR A 28 -17.00 -4.23 9.94
C TYR A 28 -17.12 -4.70 11.40
N PRO A 29 -18.13 -5.52 11.74
CA PRO A 29 -18.29 -6.04 13.10
C PRO A 29 -17.29 -7.18 13.35
N PHE A 30 -16.05 -6.82 13.70
CA PHE A 30 -15.05 -7.80 14.10
C PHE A 30 -15.47 -8.55 15.38
N PRO A 31 -15.00 -9.80 15.57
CA PRO A 31 -15.16 -10.50 16.84
C PRO A 31 -14.57 -9.71 18.01
N GLU A 32 -15.17 -9.83 19.19
CA GLU A 32 -14.76 -9.10 20.39
C GLU A 32 -13.28 -9.30 20.75
N SER A 33 -12.74 -10.50 20.50
CA SER A 33 -11.31 -10.80 20.70
C SER A 33 -10.40 -9.90 19.85
N VAL A 34 -10.79 -9.59 18.62
CA VAL A 34 -10.05 -8.72 17.70
C VAL A 34 -10.22 -7.26 18.12
N SER A 35 -11.44 -6.84 18.44
CA SER A 35 -11.71 -5.48 18.93
C SER A 35 -10.96 -5.19 20.25
N SER A 36 -10.90 -6.15 21.17
CA SER A 36 -10.13 -6.04 22.41
C SER A 36 -8.63 -5.97 22.15
N TYR A 37 -8.10 -6.69 21.16
CA TYR A 37 -6.69 -6.61 20.77
C TYR A 37 -6.33 -5.21 20.26
N TYR A 38 -7.10 -4.67 19.31
CA TYR A 38 -6.90 -3.30 18.82
C TYR A 38 -7.13 -2.24 19.90
N GLY A 39 -8.11 -2.44 20.79
CA GLY A 39 -8.34 -1.57 21.94
C GLY A 39 -7.14 -1.52 22.89
N ASN A 40 -6.52 -2.67 23.17
CA ASN A 40 -5.30 -2.73 23.98
C ASN A 40 -4.12 -2.05 23.27
N LEU A 41 -3.95 -2.25 21.96
CA LEU A 41 -2.92 -1.55 21.19
C LEU A 41 -3.10 -0.03 21.22
N ALA A 42 -4.35 0.46 21.15
CA ALA A 42 -4.65 1.88 21.25
C ALA A 42 -4.35 2.46 22.65
N ALA A 43 -4.56 1.67 23.71
CA ALA A 43 -4.36 2.10 25.10
C ALA A 43 -2.88 2.05 25.54
N PHE A 44 -2.15 1.01 25.16
CA PHE A 44 -0.76 0.76 25.60
C PHE A 44 0.29 1.16 24.57
N GLY A 45 -0.16 1.56 23.38
CA GLY A 45 0.68 2.03 22.30
C GLY A 45 1.12 0.92 21.35
N PHE A 46 1.35 1.33 20.10
CA PHE A 46 1.84 0.42 19.07
C PHE A 46 3.35 0.21 19.16
N SER A 47 3.80 -0.98 18.76
CA SER A 47 5.22 -1.28 18.70
C SER A 47 5.98 -0.35 17.74
N TRP A 48 7.29 -0.16 17.97
CA TRP A 48 8.14 0.60 17.06
C TRP A 48 8.13 0.04 15.62
N LYS A 49 7.98 -1.28 15.47
CA LYS A 49 7.88 -1.97 14.17
C LYS A 49 6.64 -1.54 13.41
N TYR A 50 5.50 -1.43 14.10
CA TYR A 50 4.26 -0.95 13.51
C TYR A 50 4.37 0.51 13.07
N ASN A 51 4.96 1.36 13.90
CA ASN A 51 5.17 2.76 13.53
C ASN A 51 6.11 2.90 12.32
N ALA A 52 7.16 2.08 12.24
CA ALA A 52 8.04 2.03 11.09
C ALA A 52 7.31 1.55 9.82
N MET A 53 6.45 0.54 9.93
CA MET A 53 5.60 0.06 8.84
C MET A 53 4.68 1.17 8.34
N LEU A 54 3.95 1.86 9.24
CA LEU A 54 3.08 2.98 8.88
C LEU A 54 3.83 4.12 8.20
N PHE A 55 5.01 4.49 8.72
CA PHE A 55 5.86 5.49 8.09
C PHE A 55 6.25 5.08 6.66
N CYS A 56 6.65 3.83 6.46
CA CYS A 56 6.98 3.30 5.14
C CYS A 56 5.77 3.33 4.20
N THR A 57 4.57 2.98 4.69
CA THR A 57 3.33 3.05 3.90
C THR A 57 3.02 4.48 3.45
N LEU A 58 3.11 5.46 4.36
CA LEU A 58 2.87 6.87 4.04
C LEU A 58 3.91 7.41 3.05
N ALA A 59 5.19 7.08 3.28
CA ALA A 59 6.26 7.44 2.37
C ALA A 59 6.10 6.79 0.99
N ALA A 60 5.61 5.54 0.93
CA ALA A 60 5.33 4.86 -0.32
C ALA A 60 4.18 5.53 -1.10
N PHE A 61 3.13 5.99 -0.41
CA PHE A 61 2.08 6.80 -1.05
C PHE A 61 2.62 8.12 -1.60
N ALA A 62 3.52 8.79 -0.87
CA ALA A 62 4.19 9.97 -1.39
C ALA A 62 5.04 9.64 -2.63
N ALA A 63 5.78 8.52 -2.61
CA ALA A 63 6.53 8.04 -3.76
C ALA A 63 5.63 7.69 -4.96
N ASP A 64 4.42 7.18 -4.71
CA ASP A 64 3.40 6.97 -5.74
C ASP A 64 2.94 8.27 -6.39
N LEU A 65 2.73 9.33 -5.60
CA LEU A 65 2.43 10.65 -6.15
C LEU A 65 3.60 11.18 -6.99
N CYS A 66 4.84 10.97 -6.55
CA CYS A 66 6.04 11.29 -7.34
C CYS A 66 6.10 10.48 -8.65
N LEU A 67 5.72 9.20 -8.63
CA LEU A 67 5.62 8.35 -9.82
C LEU A 67 4.60 8.90 -10.84
N CYS A 68 3.45 9.43 -10.37
CA CYS A 68 2.43 10.04 -11.24
C CYS A 68 2.97 11.20 -12.10
N PHE A 69 4.00 11.88 -11.61
CA PHE A 69 4.66 13.02 -12.27
C PHE A 69 6.03 12.67 -12.88
N PHE A 70 6.42 11.38 -12.87
CA PHE A 70 7.68 10.92 -13.42
C PHE A 70 8.92 11.57 -12.75
N VAL A 71 8.86 11.80 -11.44
CA VAL A 71 9.99 12.36 -10.70
C VAL A 71 11.16 11.38 -10.71
N LYS A 72 12.37 11.88 -10.94
CA LYS A 72 13.60 11.09 -10.96
C LYS A 72 13.75 10.25 -9.69
N ASN A 73 14.21 9.01 -9.85
CA ASN A 73 14.43 8.01 -8.78
C ASN A 73 13.18 7.57 -7.99
N SER A 74 11.97 8.05 -8.34
CA SER A 74 10.76 7.70 -7.59
C SER A 74 10.40 6.21 -7.65
N ARG A 75 10.79 5.51 -8.73
CA ARG A 75 10.60 4.05 -8.88
C ARG A 75 11.42 3.27 -7.86
N GLU A 76 12.70 3.61 -7.76
CA GLU A 76 13.66 2.96 -6.87
C GLU A 76 13.29 3.23 -5.41
N ILE A 77 12.92 4.48 -5.09
CA ILE A 77 12.46 4.87 -3.76
C ILE A 77 11.20 4.08 -3.38
N TRP A 78 10.21 4.01 -4.29
CA TRP A 78 8.99 3.25 -4.03
C TRP A 78 9.30 1.77 -3.78
N LEU A 79 10.14 1.14 -4.62
CA LEU A 79 10.55 -0.26 -4.44
C LEU A 79 11.21 -0.52 -3.08
N ILE A 80 12.13 0.34 -2.66
CA ILE A 80 12.81 0.22 -1.36
C ILE A 80 11.80 0.32 -0.21
N LEU A 81 10.92 1.32 -0.26
CA LEU A 81 9.90 1.54 0.77
C LEU A 81 8.94 0.35 0.88
N MET A 82 8.54 -0.23 -0.25
CA MET A 82 7.66 -1.40 -0.25
C MET A 82 8.36 -2.66 0.23
N ALA A 83 9.64 -2.85 -0.12
CA ALA A 83 10.43 -3.98 0.40
C ALA A 83 10.52 -3.92 1.93
N ILE A 84 10.81 -2.73 2.48
CA ILE A 84 10.84 -2.50 3.93
C ILE A 84 9.46 -2.77 4.55
N PHE A 85 8.40 -2.24 3.94
CA PHE A 85 7.02 -2.48 4.39
C PHE A 85 6.70 -3.97 4.49
N PHE A 86 7.04 -4.78 3.48
CA PHE A 86 6.76 -6.22 3.49
C PHE A 86 7.57 -6.97 4.54
N ILE A 87 8.83 -6.60 4.76
CA ILE A 87 9.67 -7.20 5.81
C ILE A 87 9.04 -6.98 7.19
N PHE A 88 8.60 -5.75 7.49
CA PHE A 88 7.96 -5.45 8.77
C PHE A 88 6.57 -6.09 8.87
N SER A 89 5.78 -6.08 7.80
CA SER A 89 4.45 -6.70 7.78
C SER A 89 4.50 -8.20 8.04
N ALA A 90 5.46 -8.91 7.44
CA ALA A 90 5.67 -10.34 7.67
C ALA A 90 6.03 -10.66 9.13
N SER A 91 6.65 -9.71 9.84
CA SER A 91 7.00 -9.87 11.26
C SER A 91 5.84 -9.63 12.22
N MET A 92 4.68 -9.14 11.74
CA MET A 92 3.51 -8.79 12.55
C MET A 92 2.19 -9.19 11.86
N PRO A 93 1.91 -10.50 11.73
CA PRO A 93 0.71 -10.99 11.04
C PRO A 93 -0.60 -10.62 11.76
N GLU A 94 -0.54 -10.29 13.05
CA GLU A 94 -1.71 -9.89 13.85
C GLU A 94 -2.30 -8.54 13.41
N LEU A 95 -1.50 -7.71 12.74
CA LEU A 95 -1.91 -6.41 12.21
C LEU A 95 -2.54 -6.49 10.81
N THR A 96 -2.59 -7.69 10.22
CA THR A 96 -3.23 -7.94 8.91
C THR A 96 -4.64 -8.53 9.05
N ILE A 97 -5.21 -8.56 10.26
CA ILE A 97 -6.60 -8.94 10.47
C ILE A 97 -7.48 -7.88 9.81
N MET A 98 -8.18 -8.31 8.76
CA MET A 98 -8.99 -7.46 7.90
C MET A 98 -10.28 -8.20 7.57
N SER A 99 -11.34 -7.45 7.26
CA SER A 99 -12.56 -8.08 6.79
C SER A 99 -12.32 -8.80 5.46
N PRO A 100 -13.10 -9.85 5.12
CA PRO A 100 -12.91 -10.59 3.87
C PRO A 100 -12.90 -9.71 2.63
N LEU A 101 -13.76 -8.68 2.59
CA LEU A 101 -13.83 -7.75 1.47
C LEU A 101 -12.58 -6.85 1.39
N SER A 102 -12.11 -6.34 2.52
CA SER A 102 -10.88 -5.52 2.59
C SER A 102 -9.66 -6.31 2.11
N ILE A 103 -9.56 -7.59 2.46
CA ILE A 103 -8.50 -8.48 1.96
C ILE A 103 -8.51 -8.53 0.44
N VAL A 104 -9.68 -8.73 -0.18
CA VAL A 104 -9.80 -8.78 -1.65
C VAL A 104 -9.39 -7.46 -2.29
N LEU A 105 -9.87 -6.33 -1.77
CA LEU A 105 -9.54 -5.00 -2.30
C LEU A 105 -8.03 -4.73 -2.23
N ILE A 106 -7.39 -5.10 -1.12
CA ILE A 106 -5.96 -4.94 -0.91
C ILE A 106 -5.18 -5.87 -1.85
N GLN A 107 -5.60 -7.12 -2.03
CA GLN A 107 -4.99 -8.04 -3.00
C GLN A 107 -5.05 -7.51 -4.43
N VAL A 108 -6.18 -6.92 -4.84
CA VAL A 108 -6.31 -6.27 -6.16
C VAL A 108 -5.39 -5.06 -6.25
N ALA A 109 -5.33 -4.21 -5.21
CA ALA A 109 -4.42 -3.08 -5.16
C ALA A 109 -2.96 -3.50 -5.32
N TRP A 110 -2.56 -4.60 -4.67
CA TRP A 110 -1.22 -5.17 -4.78
C TRP A 110 -0.90 -5.69 -6.18
N LEU A 111 -1.83 -6.42 -6.80
CA LEU A 111 -1.67 -6.90 -8.16
C LEU A 111 -1.44 -5.73 -9.14
N MET A 112 -2.26 -4.69 -9.02
CA MET A 112 -2.15 -3.48 -9.84
C MET A 112 -0.82 -2.72 -9.58
N ALA A 113 -0.36 -2.66 -8.33
CA ALA A 113 0.93 -2.07 -7.99
C ALA A 113 2.11 -2.86 -8.58
N GLY A 114 1.99 -4.20 -8.66
CA GLY A 114 2.93 -5.05 -9.39
C GLY A 114 2.96 -4.75 -10.89
N ILE A 115 1.79 -4.62 -11.52
CA ILE A 115 1.70 -4.25 -12.95
C ILE A 115 2.30 -2.85 -13.19
N LYS A 116 2.01 -1.88 -12.31
CA LYS A 116 2.60 -0.54 -12.34
C LYS A 116 4.12 -0.61 -12.37
N ILE A 117 4.74 -1.34 -11.43
CA ILE A 117 6.21 -1.37 -11.35
C ILE A 117 6.81 -2.12 -12.54
N SER A 118 6.19 -3.20 -13.01
CA SER A 118 6.60 -3.87 -14.25
C SER A 118 6.55 -2.92 -15.45
N MET A 119 5.50 -2.11 -15.59
CA MET A 119 5.44 -1.09 -16.64
C MET A 119 6.52 -0.02 -16.49
N ALA A 120 6.84 0.39 -15.26
CA ALA A 120 7.84 1.41 -14.99
C ALA A 120 9.27 1.00 -15.42
N TYR A 121 9.56 -0.30 -15.51
CA TYR A 121 10.86 -0.85 -15.91
C TYR A 121 10.87 -1.48 -17.31
N LEU A 122 9.81 -2.18 -17.70
CA LEU A 122 9.78 -3.01 -18.91
C LEU A 122 9.15 -2.32 -20.11
N SER A 123 8.36 -1.26 -19.92
CA SER A 123 7.70 -0.54 -21.01
C SER A 123 8.53 0.69 -21.41
N PRO A 124 9.23 0.69 -22.57
CA PRO A 124 9.99 1.85 -23.04
C PRO A 124 9.25 3.19 -22.97
N PRO A 125 7.96 3.32 -23.41
CA PRO A 125 7.26 4.61 -23.39
C PRO A 125 6.99 5.16 -21.99
N ILE A 126 7.17 4.36 -20.93
CA ILE A 126 7.05 4.79 -19.53
C ILE A 126 8.43 4.89 -18.87
N ARG A 127 9.28 3.88 -19.08
CA ARG A 127 10.61 3.80 -18.48
C ARG A 127 11.44 5.05 -18.79
N ASP A 128 11.36 5.53 -20.03
CA ASP A 128 12.16 6.65 -20.54
C ASP A 128 11.62 8.02 -20.07
N LEU A 129 10.55 8.06 -19.27
CA LEU A 129 10.00 9.30 -18.71
C LEU A 129 10.64 9.70 -17.36
N PHE A 130 11.40 8.80 -16.73
CA PHE A 130 11.92 8.92 -15.37
C PHE A 130 13.42 9.22 -15.29
#